data_AF-A0A124E5A4-F1
#
_entry.id   AF-A0A124E5A4-F1
#
_cell.length_a   1.000
_cell.length_b   1.000
_cell.length_c   1.000
_cell.angle_alpha   90.00
_cell.angle_beta   90.00
_cell.angle_gamma   90.00
#
_symmetry.space_group_name_H-M   'P 1'
#
loop_
_entity.id
_entity.type
_entity.pdbx_description
1 polymer ?
#
loop_
_entity_poly.entity_id
_entity_poly.type
_entity_poly.pdbx_seq_one_letter_code
_entity_poly.pdbx_strand_id
1 'polypeptide(L)'
;MLAGAAGVVTVAMASACSAHADTPKFPDISNYTAVNSSDYAIETTTPGHPSVGTYFLTPDGIVCGFSPGETVGCTGNNFPNVPPQEWKPEAGLTGVNSIDTVSGLSATNAPISMDGRVHGHPVKTLPAFHSITVDGITCGVDDEKMTACKDAQGRGFILSPAWSGKLKP
;
A
#
# COMPACT_ATOMS: atom_id res chain seq x y z
N MET A 1 -60.61 -28.62 -34.45
CA MET A 1 -59.13 -28.66 -34.48
C MET A 1 -58.63 -27.95 -33.23
N LEU A 2 -57.92 -28.69 -32.36
CA LEU A 2 -56.93 -28.31 -31.32
C LEU A 2 -57.19 -27.07 -30.42
N ALA A 3 -56.76 -26.96 -29.16
CA ALA A 3 -56.20 -27.79 -28.08
C ALA A 3 -55.92 -26.75 -26.96
N GLY A 4 -56.03 -27.14 -25.68
CA GLY A 4 -55.84 -26.22 -24.54
C GLY A 4 -54.40 -25.73 -24.33
N ALA A 5 -54.22 -24.83 -23.36
CA ALA A 5 -52.93 -24.63 -22.68
C ALA A 5 -53.16 -24.05 -21.28
N ALA A 6 -52.86 -24.87 -20.27
CA ALA A 6 -52.69 -24.44 -18.89
C ALA A 6 -51.35 -23.67 -18.78
N GLY A 7 -51.39 -22.45 -18.24
CA GLY A 7 -50.20 -21.63 -17.99
C GLY A 7 -49.45 -22.11 -16.75
N VAL A 8 -48.21 -22.56 -16.93
CA VAL A 8 -47.31 -22.98 -15.86
C VAL A 8 -46.55 -21.75 -15.36
N VAL A 9 -46.68 -21.41 -14.08
CA VAL A 9 -45.89 -20.34 -13.43
C VAL A 9 -44.54 -20.92 -13.04
N THR A 10 -43.51 -20.66 -13.84
CA THR A 10 -42.12 -20.99 -13.48
C THR A 10 -41.57 -19.94 -12.51
N VAL A 11 -41.39 -20.33 -11.25
CA VAL A 11 -40.65 -19.56 -10.25
C VAL A 11 -39.17 -19.67 -10.58
N ALA A 12 -38.59 -18.60 -11.13
CA ALA A 12 -37.15 -18.50 -11.30
C ALA A 12 -36.49 -18.38 -9.91
N MET A 13 -35.87 -19.47 -9.45
CA MET A 13 -35.00 -19.44 -8.27
C MET A 13 -33.75 -18.63 -8.64
N ALA A 14 -33.73 -17.35 -8.24
CA ALA A 14 -32.54 -16.53 -8.30
C ALA A 14 -31.53 -17.09 -7.27
N SER A 15 -30.63 -17.95 -7.75
CA SER A 15 -29.47 -18.39 -6.99
C SER A 15 -28.56 -17.18 -6.79
N ALA A 16 -28.73 -16.48 -5.67
CA ALA A 16 -27.83 -15.43 -5.25
C ALA A 16 -26.47 -16.06 -4.96
N CYS A 17 -25.53 -15.93 -5.89
CA CYS A 17 -24.13 -16.20 -5.64
C CYS A 17 -23.64 -15.19 -4.60
N SER A 18 -23.70 -15.55 -3.32
CA SER A 18 -22.97 -14.86 -2.27
C SER A 18 -21.49 -15.11 -2.49
N ALA A 19 -20.86 -14.27 -3.32
CA ALA A 19 -19.41 -14.18 -3.42
C ALA A 19 -18.89 -13.57 -2.11
N HIS A 20 -18.66 -14.41 -1.10
CA HIS A 20 -17.90 -14.02 0.08
C HIS A 20 -16.44 -13.94 -0.33
N ALA A 21 -15.96 -12.75 -0.69
CA ALA A 21 -14.54 -12.49 -0.73
C ALA A 21 -14.02 -12.58 0.71
N ASP A 22 -13.15 -13.55 0.99
CA ASP A 22 -12.43 -13.63 2.26
C ASP A 22 -11.82 -12.26 2.59
N THR A 23 -11.86 -11.87 3.87
CA THR A 23 -11.20 -10.63 4.31
C THR A 23 -9.73 -10.71 3.92
N PRO A 24 -9.19 -9.71 3.18
CA PRO A 24 -7.78 -9.67 2.85
C PRO A 24 -6.93 -9.82 4.11
N LYS A 25 -5.97 -10.75 4.08
CA LYS A 25 -5.03 -11.01 5.17
C LYS A 25 -3.64 -10.55 4.76
N PHE A 26 -2.80 -10.29 5.74
CA PHE A 26 -1.39 -10.02 5.48
C PHE A 26 -0.76 -11.25 4.82
N PRO A 27 -0.04 -11.08 3.68
CA PRO A 27 0.56 -12.20 2.97
C PRO A 27 1.65 -12.87 3.80
N ASP A 28 1.86 -14.16 3.58
CA ASP A 28 2.98 -14.88 4.18
C ASP A 28 4.29 -14.50 3.46
N ILE A 29 5.08 -13.67 4.11
CA ILE A 29 6.40 -13.23 3.64
C ILE A 29 7.55 -13.90 4.41
N SER A 30 7.28 -15.00 5.11
CA SER A 30 8.29 -15.71 5.92
C SER A 30 9.48 -16.22 5.09
N ASN A 31 9.28 -16.45 3.79
CA ASN A 31 10.33 -16.87 2.85
C ASN A 31 11.10 -15.69 2.23
N TYR A 32 10.75 -14.44 2.55
CA TYR A 32 11.43 -13.28 1.98
C TYR A 32 12.77 -13.05 2.67
N THR A 33 13.78 -12.65 1.89
CA THR A 33 15.10 -12.36 2.43
C THR A 33 15.08 -11.04 3.18
N ALA A 34 15.39 -11.07 4.48
CA ALA A 34 15.45 -9.86 5.30
C ALA A 34 16.69 -9.03 4.95
N VAL A 35 16.51 -7.75 4.67
CA VAL A 35 17.60 -6.78 4.50
C VAL A 35 17.98 -6.14 5.83
N ASN A 36 19.17 -5.57 5.91
CA ASN A 36 19.55 -4.71 7.02
C ASN A 36 18.90 -3.33 6.84
N SER A 37 18.07 -2.90 7.80
CA SER A 37 17.39 -1.59 7.74
C SER A 37 18.36 -0.41 7.78
N SER A 38 19.55 -0.56 8.34
CA SER A 38 20.59 0.49 8.33
C SER A 38 21.06 0.84 6.93
N ASP A 39 20.95 -0.08 5.96
CA ASP A 39 21.29 0.19 4.55
C ASP A 39 20.28 1.09 3.83
N TYR A 40 19.16 1.38 4.49
CA TYR A 40 18.03 2.18 4.03
C TYR A 40 17.84 3.45 4.86
N ALA A 41 18.78 3.73 5.78
CA ALA A 41 18.81 4.95 6.56
C ALA A 41 19.19 6.14 5.68
N ILE A 42 18.41 7.23 5.79
CA ILE A 42 18.69 8.51 5.16
C ILE A 42 18.78 9.55 6.27
N GLU A 43 19.85 10.34 6.23
CA GLU A 43 20.01 11.52 7.09
C GLU A 43 18.95 12.56 6.72
N THR A 44 18.02 12.81 7.63
CA THR A 44 16.91 13.78 7.48
C THR A 44 17.14 15.03 8.33
N THR A 45 18.35 15.20 8.85
CA THR A 45 18.75 16.34 9.67
C THR A 45 18.42 17.67 8.99
N THR A 46 17.72 18.51 9.75
CA THR A 46 17.49 19.92 9.42
C THR A 46 18.26 20.78 10.42
N PRO A 47 18.60 22.05 10.10
CA PRO A 47 19.36 22.90 11.01
C PRO A 47 18.75 22.94 12.43
N GLY A 48 19.51 22.48 13.42
CA GLY A 48 19.09 22.42 14.83
C GLY A 48 18.29 21.18 15.24
N HIS A 49 17.98 20.26 14.32
CA HIS A 49 17.23 19.02 14.58
C HIS A 49 17.91 17.83 13.88
N PRO A 50 18.86 17.15 14.54
CA PRO A 50 19.45 15.94 14.00
C PRO A 50 18.40 14.82 13.92
N SER A 51 18.31 14.16 12.77
CA SER A 51 17.33 13.10 12.52
C SER A 51 17.79 12.14 11.43
N VAL A 52 17.41 10.88 11.58
CA VAL A 52 17.61 9.81 10.60
C VAL A 52 16.28 9.10 10.43
N GLY A 53 15.88 8.86 9.19
CA GLY A 53 14.70 8.06 8.87
C GLY A 53 15.06 6.87 7.98
N THR A 54 14.25 5.82 8.01
CA THR A 54 14.42 4.66 7.13
C THR A 54 13.39 4.73 6.00
N TYR A 55 13.85 4.60 4.76
CA TYR A 55 13.02 4.71 3.57
C TYR A 55 13.42 3.67 2.53
N PHE A 56 12.44 3.13 1.82
CA PHE A 56 12.70 2.23 0.69
C PHE A 56 11.80 2.56 -0.49
N LEU A 57 12.30 2.24 -1.68
CA LEU A 57 11.54 2.27 -2.91
C LEU A 57 11.04 0.86 -3.19
N THR A 58 9.78 0.71 -3.53
CA THR A 58 9.26 -0.56 -4.05
C THR A 58 9.80 -0.82 -5.47
N PRO A 59 9.76 -2.06 -5.97
CA PRO A 59 10.16 -2.35 -7.35
C PRO A 59 9.42 -1.54 -8.42
N ASP A 60 8.19 -1.09 -8.12
CA ASP A 60 7.34 -0.27 -8.98
C ASP A 60 7.47 1.25 -8.74
N GLY A 61 8.44 1.67 -7.92
CA GLY A 61 8.80 3.08 -7.78
C GLY A 61 7.98 3.86 -6.76
N ILE A 62 7.34 3.19 -5.81
CA ILE A 62 6.63 3.83 -4.70
C ILE A 62 7.58 4.03 -3.54
N VAL A 63 7.61 5.24 -2.97
CA VAL A 63 8.43 5.49 -1.77
C VAL A 63 7.63 5.21 -0.52
N CYS A 64 8.22 4.40 0.35
CA CYS A 64 7.71 4.05 1.67
C CYS A 64 8.71 4.49 2.74
N GLY A 65 8.20 4.88 3.90
CA GLY A 65 8.97 5.40 5.02
C GLY A 65 8.43 4.93 6.37
N PHE A 66 9.36 4.67 7.28
CA PHE A 66 9.04 4.34 8.67
C PHE A 66 8.96 5.64 9.47
N SER A 67 7.80 5.88 10.08
CA SER A 67 7.52 7.09 10.86
C SER A 67 7.76 6.84 12.34
N PRO A 68 8.17 7.87 13.11
CA PRO A 68 8.18 7.80 14.56
C PRO A 68 6.80 7.41 15.10
N GLY A 69 6.75 6.47 16.05
CA GLY A 69 5.48 5.96 16.60
C GLY A 69 4.98 4.65 15.98
N GLU A 70 5.89 3.80 15.50
CA GLU A 70 5.61 2.42 15.05
C GLU A 70 4.63 2.34 13.87
N THR A 71 4.65 3.32 12.97
CA THR A 71 3.83 3.31 11.74
C THR A 71 4.71 3.33 10.50
N VAL A 72 4.20 2.73 9.43
CA VAL A 72 4.80 2.82 8.11
C VAL A 72 3.75 3.30 7.13
N GLY A 73 4.19 4.11 6.20
CA GLY A 73 3.35 4.55 5.10
C GLY A 73 4.13 4.69 3.82
N CYS A 74 3.38 4.75 2.73
CA CYS A 74 3.89 5.00 1.40
C CYS A 74 3.18 6.21 0.81
N THR A 75 3.84 6.90 -0.11
CA THR A 75 3.23 7.97 -0.90
C THR A 75 3.60 7.85 -2.36
N GLY A 76 2.66 8.15 -3.25
CA GLY A 76 2.89 8.12 -4.70
C GLY A 76 1.59 8.16 -5.49
N ASN A 77 1.64 8.63 -6.72
CA ASN A 77 0.49 8.61 -7.64
C ASN A 77 0.47 7.37 -8.54
N ASN A 78 1.40 6.45 -8.33
CA ASN A 78 1.56 5.18 -9.03
C ASN A 78 1.08 3.96 -8.21
N PHE A 79 0.25 4.18 -7.17
CA PHE A 79 -0.32 3.08 -6.39
C PHE A 79 -1.11 2.11 -7.29
N PRO A 80 -0.82 0.80 -7.25
CA PRO A 80 -1.55 -0.20 -8.02
C PRO A 80 -3.06 -0.13 -7.74
N ASN A 81 -3.89 -0.16 -8.79
CA ASN A 81 -5.35 -0.14 -8.69
C ASN A 81 -5.94 1.08 -7.93
N VAL A 82 -5.17 2.17 -7.79
CA VAL A 82 -5.63 3.44 -7.21
C VAL A 82 -5.40 4.55 -8.23
N PRO A 83 -6.43 5.32 -8.61
CA PRO A 83 -6.25 6.47 -9.49
C PRO A 83 -5.25 7.48 -8.89
N PRO A 84 -4.41 8.12 -9.72
CA PRO A 84 -3.55 9.19 -9.24
C PRO A 84 -4.41 10.34 -8.69
N GLN A 85 -3.89 11.04 -7.69
CA GLN A 85 -4.50 12.28 -7.24
C GLN A 85 -4.40 13.35 -8.32
N GLU A 86 -5.39 14.24 -8.36
CA GLU A 86 -5.43 15.33 -9.32
C GLU A 86 -4.32 16.35 -9.03
N TRP A 87 -3.55 16.71 -10.06
CA TRP A 87 -2.52 17.74 -10.01
C TRP A 87 -3.01 19.01 -10.70
N LYS A 88 -3.52 19.96 -9.92
CA LYS A 88 -3.92 21.32 -10.31
C LYS A 88 -3.39 22.34 -9.30
N PRO A 89 -2.10 22.73 -9.41
CA PRO A 89 -1.48 23.70 -8.51
C PRO A 89 -2.23 25.03 -8.44
N GLU A 90 -2.76 25.51 -9.57
CA GLU A 90 -3.55 26.73 -9.67
C GLU A 90 -4.88 26.69 -8.89
N ALA A 91 -5.40 25.48 -8.64
CA ALA A 91 -6.61 25.26 -7.85
C ALA A 91 -6.29 24.78 -6.41
N GLY A 92 -5.01 24.73 -6.02
CA GLY A 92 -4.56 24.25 -4.71
C GLY A 92 -4.59 22.72 -4.55
N LEU A 93 -4.75 21.96 -5.64
CA LEU A 93 -4.78 20.49 -5.63
C LEU A 93 -3.40 19.95 -6.03
N THR A 94 -2.50 19.77 -5.08
CA THR A 94 -1.15 19.21 -5.31
C THR A 94 -0.96 17.93 -4.50
N GLY A 95 -1.91 17.01 -4.66
CA GLY A 95 -1.97 15.78 -3.88
C GLY A 95 -1.17 14.63 -4.47
N VAL A 96 -0.69 13.75 -3.61
CA VAL A 96 -0.33 12.37 -3.94
C VAL A 96 -1.20 11.41 -3.13
N ASN A 97 -1.36 10.16 -3.60
CA ASN A 97 -1.93 9.14 -2.74
C ASN A 97 -0.96 8.86 -1.58
N SER A 98 -1.53 8.55 -0.43
CA SER A 98 -0.85 8.10 0.77
C SER A 98 -1.55 6.85 1.30
N ILE A 99 -0.79 5.94 1.88
CA ILE A 99 -1.34 4.83 2.64
C ILE A 99 -0.47 4.60 3.86
N ASP A 100 -1.08 4.39 5.03
CA ASP A 100 -0.36 4.00 6.23
C ASP A 100 -1.13 2.95 7.03
N THR A 101 -0.45 2.31 8.00
CA THR A 101 -1.04 1.22 8.80
C THR A 101 -2.19 1.67 9.71
N VAL A 102 -2.34 2.97 9.97
CA VAL A 102 -3.33 3.56 10.88
C VAL A 102 -4.54 4.10 10.12
N SER A 103 -4.35 5.00 9.17
CA SER A 103 -5.39 5.70 8.44
C SER A 103 -5.86 4.96 7.18
N GLY A 104 -4.99 4.13 6.60
CA GLY A 104 -5.24 3.50 5.30
C GLY A 104 -5.08 4.47 4.13
N LEU A 105 -5.78 4.19 3.02
CA LEU A 105 -5.63 4.96 1.79
C LEU A 105 -6.25 6.36 1.95
N SER A 106 -5.47 7.39 1.66
CA SER A 106 -5.84 8.80 1.76
C SER A 106 -5.09 9.65 0.72
N ALA A 107 -5.43 10.93 0.63
CA ALA A 107 -4.67 11.92 -0.15
C ALA A 107 -3.85 12.80 0.78
N THR A 108 -2.65 13.20 0.34
CA THR A 108 -1.77 14.12 1.08
C THR A 108 -1.10 15.11 0.13
N ASN A 109 -0.82 16.32 0.60
CA ASN A 109 0.02 17.31 -0.10
C ASN A 109 1.48 17.30 0.40
N ALA A 110 1.83 16.38 1.30
CA ALA A 110 3.17 16.20 1.86
C ALA A 110 3.71 14.81 1.46
N PRO A 111 4.19 14.64 0.21
CA PRO A 111 4.81 13.38 -0.21
C PRO A 111 6.07 13.09 0.61
N ILE A 112 6.36 11.81 0.85
CA ILE A 112 7.59 11.38 1.55
C ILE A 112 8.83 11.79 0.75
N SER A 113 8.76 11.67 -0.58
CA SER A 113 9.86 11.98 -1.49
C SER A 113 9.42 12.89 -2.62
N MET A 114 10.36 13.68 -3.12
CA MET A 114 10.27 14.32 -4.44
C MET A 114 11.19 13.56 -5.39
N ASP A 115 10.68 13.10 -6.53
CA ASP A 115 11.43 12.39 -7.57
C ASP A 115 12.25 11.18 -7.06
N GLY A 116 11.68 10.41 -6.11
CA GLY A 116 12.35 9.25 -5.52
C GLY A 116 13.53 9.60 -4.59
N ARG A 117 13.58 10.85 -4.11
CA ARG A 117 14.61 11.34 -3.19
C ARG A 117 14.00 11.86 -1.89
N VAL A 118 14.65 11.56 -0.78
CA VAL A 118 14.32 12.08 0.54
C VAL A 118 15.48 12.95 1.00
N HIS A 119 15.22 14.23 1.30
CA HIS A 119 16.26 15.20 1.66
C HIS A 119 17.44 15.25 0.64
N GLY A 120 17.14 15.11 -0.66
CA GLY A 120 18.15 15.11 -1.73
C GLY A 120 18.91 13.80 -1.92
N HIS A 121 18.75 12.82 -1.02
CA HIS A 121 19.37 11.50 -1.12
C HIS A 121 18.45 10.53 -1.89
N PRO A 122 19.00 9.72 -2.81
CA PRO A 122 18.21 8.73 -3.54
C PRO A 122 17.70 7.65 -2.58
N VAL A 123 16.44 7.25 -2.72
CA VAL A 123 15.87 6.15 -1.95
C VAL A 123 16.27 4.82 -2.59
N LYS A 124 16.80 3.89 -1.78
CA LYS A 124 17.22 2.56 -2.25
C LYS A 124 16.01 1.67 -2.49
N THR A 125 16.01 0.94 -3.61
CA THR A 125 14.98 -0.07 -3.89
C THR A 125 15.13 -1.29 -3.00
N LEU A 126 14.04 -1.71 -2.36
CA LEU A 126 13.93 -3.02 -1.75
C LEU A 126 13.74 -4.05 -2.88
N PRO A 127 14.66 -5.02 -3.04
CA PRO A 127 14.55 -5.99 -4.12
C PRO A 127 13.31 -6.89 -3.96
N ALA A 128 12.80 -7.44 -5.06
CA ALA A 128 11.70 -8.41 -5.00
C ALA A 128 12.04 -9.60 -4.08
N PHE A 129 11.02 -10.14 -3.41
CA PHE A 129 11.13 -11.20 -2.39
C PHE A 129 12.05 -10.85 -1.22
N HIS A 130 12.16 -9.56 -0.89
CA HIS A 130 12.85 -9.09 0.31
C HIS A 130 11.88 -8.42 1.27
N SER A 131 12.25 -8.50 2.55
CA SER A 131 11.55 -7.82 3.63
C SER A 131 12.49 -6.87 4.38
N ILE A 132 11.92 -5.84 4.96
CA ILE A 132 12.61 -4.87 5.81
C ILE A 132 11.81 -4.69 7.10
N THR A 133 12.51 -4.74 8.23
CA THR A 133 11.90 -4.61 9.56
C THR A 133 12.57 -3.49 10.35
N VAL A 134 11.76 -2.61 10.93
CA VAL A 134 12.18 -1.50 11.80
C VAL A 134 11.21 -1.42 12.97
N ASP A 135 11.70 -1.49 14.20
CA ASP A 135 10.89 -1.31 15.42
C ASP A 135 9.58 -2.13 15.43
N GLY A 136 9.65 -3.39 15.01
CA GLY A 136 8.50 -4.31 14.96
C GLY A 136 7.57 -4.13 13.76
N ILE A 137 7.76 -3.08 12.96
CA ILE A 137 7.10 -2.88 11.67
C ILE A 137 7.81 -3.72 10.62
N THR A 138 7.08 -4.48 9.81
CA THR A 138 7.63 -5.29 8.72
C THR A 138 6.97 -4.93 7.39
N CYS A 139 7.78 -4.67 6.37
CA CYS A 139 7.33 -4.56 4.98
C CYS A 139 7.98 -5.63 4.11
N GLY A 140 7.27 -6.10 3.08
CA GLY A 140 7.79 -7.01 2.07
C GLY A 140 7.28 -6.61 0.68
N VAL A 141 8.08 -6.92 -0.34
CA VAL A 141 7.76 -6.66 -1.75
C VAL A 141 8.02 -7.90 -2.61
N ASP A 142 7.26 -8.08 -3.68
CA ASP A 142 7.47 -9.15 -4.67
C ASP A 142 7.68 -8.62 -6.09
N ASP A 143 7.79 -9.55 -7.05
CA ASP A 143 7.94 -9.27 -8.47
C ASP A 143 6.59 -9.08 -9.21
N GLU A 144 5.47 -9.30 -8.52
CA GLU A 144 4.11 -9.07 -9.00
C GLU A 144 3.56 -7.68 -8.62
N LYS A 145 4.45 -6.77 -8.18
CA LYS A 145 4.14 -5.40 -7.73
C LYS A 145 3.25 -5.38 -6.49
N MET A 146 3.38 -6.39 -5.63
CA MET A 146 2.82 -6.36 -4.30
C MET A 146 3.81 -5.68 -3.35
N THR A 147 3.28 -4.78 -2.53
CA THR A 147 3.95 -4.27 -1.32
C THR A 147 3.00 -4.47 -0.16
N ALA A 148 3.42 -5.20 0.86
CA ALA A 148 2.64 -5.39 2.07
C ALA A 148 3.43 -4.92 3.29
N CYS A 149 2.80 -4.10 4.11
CA CYS A 149 3.39 -3.58 5.33
C CYS A 149 2.45 -3.81 6.53
N LYS A 150 3.03 -4.17 7.67
CA LYS A 150 2.33 -4.32 8.94
C LYS A 150 3.13 -3.65 10.06
N ASP A 151 2.43 -3.04 11.01
CA ASP A 151 3.04 -2.51 12.22
C ASP A 151 3.08 -3.55 13.36
N ALA A 152 3.69 -3.15 14.48
CA ALA A 152 3.81 -3.97 15.68
C ALA A 152 2.46 -4.35 16.31
N GLN A 153 1.40 -3.58 16.03
CA GLN A 153 0.03 -3.85 16.48
C GLN A 153 -0.74 -4.80 15.52
N GLY A 154 -0.10 -5.26 14.45
CA GLY A 154 -0.70 -6.15 13.46
C GLY A 154 -1.62 -5.43 12.46
N ARG A 155 -1.70 -4.10 12.49
CA ARG A 155 -2.41 -3.34 11.46
C ARG A 155 -1.53 -3.29 10.23
N GLY A 156 -2.12 -3.47 9.06
CA GLY A 156 -1.33 -3.47 7.83
C GLY A 156 -2.09 -2.93 6.64
N PHE A 157 -1.37 -2.81 5.54
CA PHE A 157 -1.92 -2.50 4.23
C PHE A 157 -1.24 -3.35 3.17
N ILE A 158 -1.90 -3.46 2.03
CA ILE A 158 -1.36 -4.06 0.82
C ILE A 158 -1.52 -3.05 -0.30
N LEU A 159 -0.51 -2.92 -1.14
CA LEU A 159 -0.57 -2.32 -2.46
C LEU A 159 -0.35 -3.47 -3.46
N SER A 160 -1.28 -3.71 -4.37
CA SER A 160 -1.13 -4.77 -5.38
C SER A 160 -2.01 -4.49 -6.61
N PRO A 161 -1.66 -5.04 -7.79
CA PRO A 161 -2.49 -4.89 -8.99
C PRO A 161 -3.93 -5.40 -8.80
N ALA A 162 -4.13 -6.40 -7.96
CA ALA A 162 -5.45 -6.92 -7.64
C ALA A 162 -6.25 -5.95 -6.75
N TRP A 163 -5.63 -5.44 -5.70
CA TRP A 163 -6.26 -4.52 -4.75
C TRP A 163 -5.23 -3.78 -3.89
N SER A 164 -5.54 -2.53 -3.57
CA SER A 164 -4.75 -1.70 -2.67
C SER A 164 -5.62 -1.14 -1.55
N GLY A 165 -5.17 -1.25 -0.30
CA GLY A 165 -5.87 -0.71 0.84
C GLY A 165 -5.42 -1.28 2.18
N LYS A 166 -6.06 -0.79 3.23
CA LYS A 166 -5.79 -1.20 4.61
C LYS A 166 -6.46 -2.54 4.92
N LEU A 167 -5.73 -3.41 5.61
CA LEU A 167 -6.25 -4.65 6.17
C LEU A 167 -7.17 -4.35 7.34
N LYS A 168 -8.29 -5.06 7.42
CA LYS A 168 -9.13 -5.02 8.61
C LYS A 168 -8.40 -5.75 9.74
N PRO A 169 -8.39 -5.20 10.97
CA PRO A 169 -7.84 -5.88 12.13
C PRO A 169 -8.62 -7.17 12.47
#